data_AF-A0A812WYB6-F1
#
_entry.id   AF-A0A812WYB6-F1
#
_cell.length_a   1.000
_cell.length_b   1.000
_cell.length_c   1.000
_cell.angle_alpha   90.00
_cell.angle_beta   90.00
_cell.angle_gamma   90.00
#
_symmetry.space_group_name_H-M   'P 1'
#
loop_
_entity.id
_entity.type
_entity.pdbx_description
1 polymer ?
#
loop_
_entity_poly.entity_id
_entity_poly.type
_entity_poly.pdbx_seq_one_letter_code
_entity_poly.pdbx_strand_id
1 'polypeptide(L)'
;MADQDGKDTRGTDLQPAPGLRALRVRRLSGEPVCELQVPVNWSDARQQIQELPRATQLLLASGVAQLRSALAESLPEREQRLIFEGRELKSNDCLGELSRTDEAIELTLVRRPPLQASWLERVEASADQLRKAPRAIRSDREVVLCAVSQRGDLLQVASEALQADEEVVLAALRWDAQVLAFAAPALLENRSFALRAVASDGRSLESRSLQKGAF
;
A
#
# COMPACT_ATOMS: atom_id res chain seq x y z
N MET A 1 -46.37 -35.13 -9.04
CA MET A 1 -46.32 -34.04 -8.03
C MET A 1 -45.13 -34.37 -7.15
N ALA A 2 -43.95 -33.85 -7.48
CA ALA A 2 -43.45 -32.52 -7.06
C ALA A 2 -43.21 -32.55 -5.53
N ASP A 3 -42.02 -32.37 -4.97
CA ASP A 3 -40.89 -31.56 -5.40
C ASP A 3 -39.54 -32.16 -4.95
N GLN A 4 -38.55 -32.02 -5.84
CA GLN A 4 -37.15 -31.81 -5.46
C GLN A 4 -37.03 -30.33 -5.11
N ASP A 5 -36.51 -29.96 -3.94
CA ASP A 5 -35.55 -28.85 -3.81
C ASP A 5 -35.21 -28.59 -2.34
N GLY A 6 -33.91 -28.59 -2.07
CA GLY A 6 -33.32 -28.27 -0.79
C GLY A 6 -31.81 -28.27 -0.92
N LYS A 7 -31.31 -27.69 -2.02
CA LYS A 7 -29.89 -27.56 -2.35
C LYS A 7 -29.16 -26.86 -1.20
N ASP A 8 -28.20 -27.61 -0.67
CA ASP A 8 -26.99 -27.20 0.01
C ASP A 8 -26.57 -25.75 -0.23
N THR A 9 -26.71 -24.91 0.79
CA THR A 9 -25.93 -23.67 0.94
C THR A 9 -24.94 -23.87 2.09
N ARG A 10 -23.95 -24.72 1.88
CA ARG A 10 -22.72 -24.72 2.67
C ARG A 10 -21.61 -24.37 1.70
N GLY A 11 -20.90 -23.29 2.03
CA GLY A 11 -19.84 -22.71 1.22
C GLY A 11 -18.98 -23.80 0.60
N THR A 12 -18.99 -23.84 -0.72
CA THR A 12 -18.14 -24.73 -1.50
C THR A 12 -16.70 -24.27 -1.23
N ASP A 13 -16.07 -24.88 -0.23
CA ASP A 13 -14.62 -24.90 -0.09
C ASP A 13 -14.11 -25.57 -1.37
N LEU A 14 -13.85 -24.74 -2.38
CA LEU A 14 -13.31 -25.17 -3.66
C LEU A 14 -11.91 -25.67 -3.36
N GLN A 15 -11.74 -26.97 -3.15
CA GLN A 15 -10.43 -27.56 -2.95
C GLN A 15 -9.52 -27.10 -4.10
N PRO A 16 -8.35 -26.51 -3.79
CA PRO A 16 -7.47 -26.01 -4.83
C PRO A 16 -7.04 -27.15 -5.76
N ALA A 17 -7.07 -26.90 -7.07
CA ALA A 17 -6.52 -27.86 -8.03
C ALA A 17 -5.02 -28.08 -7.73
N PRO A 18 -4.46 -29.28 -7.99
CA PRO A 18 -3.07 -29.57 -7.67
C PRO A 18 -2.11 -28.55 -8.31
N GLY A 19 -1.29 -27.89 -7.49
CA GLY A 19 -0.37 -26.82 -7.89
C GLY A 19 -0.94 -25.40 -7.82
N LEU A 20 -2.22 -25.25 -7.47
CA LEU A 20 -2.86 -23.96 -7.18
C LEU A 20 -3.09 -23.80 -5.67
N ARG A 21 -3.19 -22.56 -5.22
CA ARG A 21 -3.60 -22.12 -3.89
C ARG A 21 -4.75 -21.12 -4.01
N ALA A 22 -5.56 -21.02 -2.97
CA ALA A 22 -6.63 -20.02 -2.93
C ALA A 22 -6.04 -18.62 -2.64
N LEU A 23 -6.48 -17.62 -3.38
CA LEU A 23 -6.32 -16.19 -3.11
C LEU A 23 -7.70 -15.65 -2.73
N ARG A 24 -7.86 -15.27 -1.47
CA ARG A 24 -9.12 -14.76 -0.92
C ARG A 24 -8.96 -13.29 -0.58
N VAL A 25 -9.83 -12.46 -1.13
CA VAL A 25 -9.94 -11.05 -0.77
C VAL A 25 -11.21 -10.87 0.04
N ARG A 26 -11.07 -10.43 1.28
CA ARG A 26 -12.18 -10.17 2.21
C ARG A 26 -12.18 -8.72 2.64
N ARG A 27 -13.36 -8.16 2.90
CA ARG A 27 -13.45 -6.84 3.55
C ARG A 27 -12.99 -6.95 5.00
N LEU A 28 -12.70 -5.81 5.64
CA LEU A 28 -12.42 -5.76 7.08
C LEU A 28 -13.54 -6.37 7.94
N SER A 29 -14.79 -6.34 7.48
CA SER A 29 -15.95 -6.98 8.12
C SER A 29 -15.95 -8.52 8.01
N GLY A 30 -15.02 -9.11 7.27
CA GLY A 30 -14.97 -10.55 6.97
C GLY A 30 -15.77 -10.97 5.74
N GLU A 31 -16.51 -10.05 5.10
CA GLU A 31 -17.29 -10.35 3.88
C GLU A 31 -16.36 -10.74 2.71
N PRO A 32 -16.61 -11.87 2.02
CA PRO A 32 -15.84 -12.24 0.84
C PRO A 32 -16.14 -11.27 -0.32
N VAL A 33 -15.08 -10.73 -0.93
CA VAL A 33 -15.17 -9.88 -2.12
C VAL A 33 -14.82 -10.68 -3.36
N CYS A 34 -13.75 -11.47 -3.29
CA CYS A 34 -13.24 -12.22 -4.41
C CYS A 34 -12.51 -13.47 -3.90
N GLU A 35 -12.69 -14.60 -4.58
CA GLU A 35 -11.92 -15.81 -4.36
C GLU A 35 -11.45 -16.33 -5.71
N LEU A 36 -10.14 -16.52 -5.84
CA LEU A 36 -9.46 -16.91 -7.07
C LEU A 36 -8.48 -18.05 -6.76
N GLN A 37 -8.18 -18.87 -7.76
CA GLN A 37 -7.09 -19.83 -7.66
C GLN A 37 -5.85 -19.29 -8.35
N VAL A 38 -4.72 -19.28 -7.66
CA VAL A 38 -3.42 -18.79 -8.14
C VAL A 38 -2.36 -19.88 -7.97
N PRO A 39 -1.36 -20.00 -8.84
CA PRO A 39 -0.32 -21.01 -8.68
C PRO A 39 0.48 -20.81 -7.39
N VAL A 40 0.91 -21.93 -6.83
CA VAL A 40 1.80 -22.01 -5.66
C VAL A 40 3.19 -21.48 -6.03
N ASN A 41 3.75 -21.96 -7.14
CA ASN A 41 5.06 -21.54 -7.63
C ASN A 41 4.93 -20.62 -8.85
N TRP A 42 5.28 -19.34 -8.67
CA TRP A 42 5.20 -18.32 -9.72
C TRP A 42 6.33 -18.44 -10.75
N SER A 43 7.39 -19.18 -10.43
CA SER A 43 8.51 -19.51 -11.33
C SER A 43 8.12 -20.51 -12.42
N ASP A 44 7.38 -21.56 -12.03
CA ASP A 44 6.93 -22.64 -12.91
C ASP A 44 5.62 -22.30 -13.64
N ALA A 45 4.94 -21.24 -13.18
CA ALA A 45 3.66 -20.80 -13.71
C ALA A 45 3.69 -20.48 -15.21
N ARG A 46 4.83 -20.17 -15.85
CA ARG A 46 4.86 -19.82 -17.29
C ARG A 46 4.27 -20.90 -18.21
N GLN A 47 4.44 -22.19 -17.88
CA GLN A 47 3.84 -23.28 -18.66
C GLN A 47 2.38 -23.54 -18.26
N GLN A 48 2.05 -23.48 -16.97
CA GLN A 48 0.68 -23.69 -16.46
C GLN A 48 -0.26 -22.49 -16.71
N ILE A 49 0.29 -21.28 -16.92
CA ILE A 49 -0.46 -20.06 -17.22
C ILE A 49 -1.32 -20.26 -18.47
N GLN A 50 -0.84 -20.96 -19.51
CA GLN A 50 -1.62 -21.13 -20.74
C GLN A 50 -2.91 -21.92 -20.55
N GLU A 51 -2.97 -22.79 -19.54
CA GLU A 51 -4.14 -23.64 -19.24
C GLU A 51 -5.10 -23.00 -18.23
N LEU A 52 -4.70 -21.89 -17.59
CA LEU A 52 -5.55 -21.19 -16.62
C LEU A 52 -6.59 -20.27 -17.30
N PRO A 53 -7.71 -19.93 -16.63
CA PRO A 53 -8.65 -18.94 -17.13
C PRO A 53 -7.95 -17.61 -17.44
N ARG A 54 -8.34 -16.96 -18.55
CA ARG A 54 -7.70 -15.71 -19.02
C ARG A 54 -7.59 -14.63 -17.94
N ALA A 55 -8.56 -14.56 -17.03
CA ALA A 55 -8.54 -13.67 -15.87
C ALA A 55 -7.34 -13.95 -14.94
N THR A 56 -7.06 -15.22 -14.65
CA THR A 56 -5.92 -15.66 -13.83
C THR A 56 -4.59 -15.44 -14.55
N GLN A 57 -4.54 -15.66 -15.87
CA GLN A 57 -3.33 -15.40 -16.68
C GLN A 57 -2.90 -13.94 -16.62
N LEU A 58 -3.87 -13.04 -16.75
CA LEU A 58 -3.65 -11.60 -16.67
C LEU A 58 -3.17 -11.22 -15.26
N LEU A 59 -3.84 -11.74 -14.22
CA LEU A 59 -3.48 -11.50 -12.80
C LEU A 59 -2.07 -11.99 -12.45
N LEU A 60 -1.62 -13.04 -13.11
CA LEU A 60 -0.26 -13.59 -12.98
C LEU A 60 0.81 -12.71 -13.64
N ALA A 61 0.49 -12.07 -14.76
CA ALA A 61 1.44 -11.25 -15.51
C ALA A 61 1.67 -9.86 -14.91
N SER A 62 0.73 -9.33 -14.12
CA SER A 62 0.80 -7.96 -13.58
C SER A 62 0.47 -7.80 -12.08
N GLY A 63 0.37 -8.91 -11.34
CA GLY A 63 0.42 -8.91 -9.87
C GLY A 63 -0.72 -8.12 -9.20
N VAL A 64 -0.39 -7.40 -8.13
CA VAL A 64 -1.37 -6.63 -7.32
C VAL A 64 -2.12 -5.58 -8.16
N ALA A 65 -1.53 -5.04 -9.22
CA ALA A 65 -2.20 -4.07 -10.10
C ALA A 65 -3.44 -4.66 -10.80
N GLN A 66 -3.35 -5.88 -11.32
CA GLN A 66 -4.52 -6.54 -11.92
C GLN A 66 -5.59 -6.85 -10.89
N LEU A 67 -5.18 -7.27 -9.69
CA LEU A 67 -6.11 -7.53 -8.59
C LEU A 67 -6.88 -6.26 -8.23
N ARG A 68 -6.19 -5.11 -8.19
CA ARG A 68 -6.83 -3.81 -7.96
C ARG A 68 -7.85 -3.48 -9.06
N SER A 69 -7.48 -3.70 -10.31
CA SER A 69 -8.37 -3.50 -11.45
C SER A 69 -9.59 -4.42 -11.42
N ALA A 70 -9.43 -5.70 -11.06
CA ALA A 70 -10.55 -6.63 -10.90
C ALA A 70 -11.50 -6.22 -9.76
N LEU A 71 -10.97 -5.61 -8.70
CA LEU A 71 -11.77 -5.10 -7.58
C LEU A 71 -12.41 -3.73 -7.87
N ALA A 72 -12.05 -3.08 -8.98
CA ALA A 72 -12.48 -1.72 -9.31
C ALA A 72 -14.00 -1.59 -9.48
N GLU A 73 -14.68 -2.66 -9.88
CA GLU A 73 -16.15 -2.71 -10.00
C GLU A 73 -16.85 -2.55 -8.66
N SER A 74 -16.26 -3.09 -7.59
CA SER A 74 -16.82 -3.03 -6.22
C SER A 74 -16.34 -1.82 -5.44
N LEU A 75 -15.09 -1.39 -5.68
CA LEU A 75 -14.48 -0.26 -5.00
C LEU A 75 -13.46 0.40 -5.94
N PRO A 76 -13.51 1.71 -6.21
CA PRO A 76 -12.54 2.36 -7.11
C PRO A 76 -11.08 2.12 -6.66
N GLU A 77 -10.15 1.89 -7.59
CA GLU A 77 -8.75 1.53 -7.28
C GLU A 77 -8.08 2.46 -6.26
N ARG A 78 -8.32 3.77 -6.36
CA ARG A 78 -7.80 4.80 -5.45
C ARG A 78 -8.34 4.68 -4.02
N GLU A 79 -9.52 4.08 -3.85
CA GLU A 79 -10.15 3.80 -2.56
C GLU A 79 -9.73 2.44 -1.99
N GLN A 80 -8.98 1.61 -2.74
CA GLN A 80 -8.59 0.28 -2.29
C GLN A 80 -7.28 0.30 -1.49
N ARG A 81 -7.33 -0.22 -0.26
CA ARG A 81 -6.13 -0.62 0.49
C ARG A 81 -6.15 -2.13 0.66
N LEU A 82 -5.24 -2.79 -0.04
CA LEU A 82 -5.04 -4.23 0.07
C LEU A 82 -3.98 -4.50 1.12
N ILE A 83 -4.31 -5.30 2.13
CA ILE A 83 -3.44 -5.61 3.25
C ILE A 83 -3.21 -7.12 3.27
N PHE A 84 -1.94 -7.52 3.35
CA PHE A 84 -1.50 -8.90 3.55
C PHE A 84 -0.67 -8.95 4.83
N GLU A 85 -1.06 -9.78 5.80
CA GLU A 85 -0.36 -9.95 7.09
C GLU A 85 -0.03 -8.62 7.81
N GLY A 86 -0.92 -7.63 7.71
CA GLY A 86 -0.74 -6.30 8.30
C GLY A 86 0.11 -5.33 7.47
N ARG A 87 0.64 -5.74 6.32
CA ARG A 87 1.36 -4.88 5.37
C ARG A 87 0.45 -4.46 4.20
N GLU A 88 0.43 -3.16 3.91
CA GLU A 88 -0.24 -2.64 2.71
C GLU A 88 0.55 -3.00 1.44
N LEU A 89 -0.16 -3.57 0.46
CA LEU A 89 0.37 -3.97 -0.85
C LEU A 89 0.34 -2.81 -1.84
N LYS A 90 1.49 -2.53 -2.44
CA LYS A 90 1.66 -1.55 -3.52
C LYS A 90 1.33 -2.17 -4.87
N SER A 91 1.01 -1.35 -5.87
CA SER A 91 0.67 -1.82 -7.22
C SER A 91 1.80 -2.63 -7.89
N ASN A 92 3.06 -2.37 -7.52
CA ASN A 92 4.23 -3.09 -8.03
C ASN A 92 4.56 -4.36 -7.23
N ASP A 93 3.86 -4.65 -6.14
CA ASP A 93 4.13 -5.87 -5.36
C ASP A 93 3.64 -7.11 -6.12
N CYS A 94 4.48 -8.14 -6.15
CA CYS A 94 4.18 -9.42 -6.76
C CYS A 94 3.44 -10.33 -5.76
N LEU A 95 2.26 -10.82 -6.12
CA LEU A 95 1.50 -11.77 -5.29
C LEU A 95 2.27 -13.07 -5.02
N GLY A 96 3.20 -13.44 -5.91
CA GLY A 96 4.05 -14.61 -5.74
C GLY A 96 5.07 -14.51 -4.62
N GLU A 97 5.47 -13.29 -4.24
CA GLU A 97 6.45 -13.07 -3.15
C GLU A 97 5.79 -13.01 -1.76
N LEU A 98 4.45 -12.92 -1.70
CA LEU A 98 3.71 -12.73 -0.45
C LEU A 98 3.70 -13.96 0.43
N SER A 99 3.70 -15.17 -0.14
CA SER A 99 3.73 -16.40 0.65
C SER A 99 4.66 -17.43 0.04
N ARG A 100 5.57 -17.93 0.88
CA ARG A 100 6.50 -19.05 0.60
C ARG A 100 5.89 -20.42 0.95
N THR A 101 4.64 -20.44 1.40
CA THR A 101 3.91 -21.65 1.78
C THR A 101 2.78 -21.92 0.78
N ASP A 102 2.30 -23.18 0.77
CA ASP A 102 1.16 -23.63 -0.03
C ASP A 102 -0.19 -23.18 0.56
N GLU A 103 -0.16 -22.38 1.64
CA GLU A 103 -1.36 -21.89 2.31
C GLU A 103 -2.10 -20.84 1.46
N ALA A 104 -3.39 -20.70 1.73
CA ALA A 104 -4.22 -19.69 1.08
C ALA A 104 -3.70 -18.28 1.39
N ILE A 105 -3.61 -17.43 0.37
CA ILE A 105 -3.33 -16.01 0.56
C ILE A 105 -4.62 -15.32 0.97
N GLU A 106 -4.66 -14.84 2.21
CA GLU A 106 -5.77 -14.04 2.73
C GLU A 106 -5.40 -12.55 2.66
N LEU A 107 -6.11 -11.80 1.81
CA LEU A 107 -5.99 -10.36 1.65
C LEU A 107 -7.19 -9.67 2.29
N THR A 108 -6.90 -8.61 3.04
CA THR A 108 -7.93 -7.71 3.56
C THR A 108 -8.04 -6.48 2.68
N LEU A 109 -9.22 -6.25 2.11
CA LEU A 109 -9.59 -5.03 1.42
C LEU A 109 -10.22 -4.05 2.40
N VAL A 110 -9.55 -2.92 2.59
CA VAL A 110 -10.04 -1.80 3.38
C VAL A 110 -10.38 -0.65 2.45
N ARG A 111 -11.56 -0.05 2.66
CA ARG A 111 -11.97 1.15 1.93
C ARG A 111 -11.28 2.38 2.52
N ARG A 112 -10.50 3.05 1.69
CA ARG A 112 -10.00 4.41 1.94
C ARG A 112 -11.14 5.42 1.74
N PRO A 113 -11.32 6.38 2.66
CA PRO A 113 -12.28 7.47 2.49
C PRO A 113 -12.12 8.19 1.13
N PRO A 114 -13.21 8.48 0.39
CA PRO A 114 -13.13 9.09 -0.94
C PRO A 114 -12.39 10.43 -0.94
N LEU A 115 -12.60 11.22 0.12
CA LEU A 115 -11.90 12.50 0.28
C LEU A 115 -10.39 12.29 0.37
N GLN A 116 -9.93 11.39 1.24
CA GLN A 116 -8.51 11.05 1.38
C GLN A 116 -7.93 10.51 0.05
N ALA A 117 -8.61 9.59 -0.62
CA ALA A 117 -8.20 9.03 -1.90
C ALA A 117 -8.03 10.10 -2.98
N SER A 118 -9.00 11.03 -3.10
CA SER A 118 -8.93 12.13 -4.07
C SER A 118 -7.77 13.09 -3.79
N TRP A 119 -7.40 13.27 -2.52
CA TRP A 119 -6.29 14.15 -2.14
C TRP A 119 -4.94 13.47 -2.31
N LEU A 120 -4.83 12.17 -2.07
CA LEU A 120 -3.62 11.41 -2.40
C LEU A 120 -3.31 11.51 -3.90
N GLU A 121 -4.30 11.30 -4.77
CA GLU A 121 -4.13 11.42 -6.22
C GLU A 121 -3.62 12.83 -6.62
N ARG A 122 -4.19 13.89 -6.04
CA ARG A 122 -3.75 15.27 -6.30
C ARG A 122 -2.34 15.55 -5.81
N VAL A 123 -2.00 15.05 -4.61
CA VAL A 123 -0.69 15.26 -3.98
C VAL A 123 0.39 14.42 -4.67
N GLU A 124 0.06 13.21 -5.13
CA GLU A 124 0.93 12.38 -5.96
C GLU A 124 1.26 13.06 -7.29
N ALA A 125 0.27 13.71 -7.92
CA ALA A 125 0.52 14.51 -9.12
C ALA A 125 1.27 15.82 -8.85
N SER A 126 0.99 16.47 -7.71
CA SER A 126 1.61 17.75 -7.33
C SER A 126 1.52 17.98 -5.82
N ALA A 127 2.64 17.80 -5.13
CA ALA A 127 2.71 17.94 -3.67
C ALA A 127 2.28 19.34 -3.17
N ASP A 128 2.47 20.40 -3.97
CA ASP A 128 2.08 21.78 -3.63
C ASP A 128 0.57 21.95 -3.38
N GLN A 129 -0.26 21.03 -3.90
CA GLN A 129 -1.70 21.03 -3.64
C GLN A 129 -2.03 20.93 -2.15
N LEU A 130 -1.13 20.34 -1.34
CA LEU A 130 -1.31 20.26 0.12
C LEU A 130 -1.46 21.65 0.76
N ARG A 131 -0.80 22.69 0.24
CA ARG A 131 -0.89 24.06 0.78
C ARG A 131 -2.31 24.63 0.70
N LYS A 132 -3.09 24.20 -0.31
CA LYS A 132 -4.48 24.62 -0.54
C LYS A 132 -5.49 23.66 0.07
N ALA A 133 -5.04 22.56 0.67
CA ALA A 133 -5.91 21.54 1.21
C ALA A 133 -6.61 22.02 2.51
N PRO A 134 -7.86 21.56 2.75
CA PRO A 134 -8.57 21.87 3.98
C PRO A 134 -7.81 21.31 5.19
N ARG A 135 -8.04 21.89 6.38
CA ARG A 135 -7.33 21.51 7.62
C ARG A 135 -7.38 20.01 7.92
N ALA A 136 -8.53 19.37 7.66
CA ALA A 136 -8.68 17.92 7.83
C ALA A 136 -7.65 17.11 7.03
N ILE A 137 -7.32 17.55 5.81
CA ILE A 137 -6.35 16.87 4.93
C ILE A 137 -4.92 17.19 5.32
N ARG A 138 -4.65 18.42 5.78
CA ARG A 138 -3.34 18.77 6.37
C ARG A 138 -3.09 18.11 7.73
N SER A 139 -4.12 17.48 8.29
CA SER A 139 -4.04 16.63 9.48
C SER A 139 -4.12 15.14 9.14
N ASP A 140 -4.27 14.79 7.85
CA ASP A 140 -4.31 13.42 7.40
C ASP A 140 -2.87 12.91 7.21
N ARG A 141 -2.50 11.92 8.02
CA ARG A 141 -1.14 11.40 8.06
C ARG A 141 -0.66 10.87 6.72
N GLU A 142 -1.50 10.10 6.00
CA GLU A 142 -1.10 9.50 4.72
C GLU A 142 -0.90 10.56 3.64
N VAL A 143 -1.82 11.53 3.57
CA VAL A 143 -1.72 12.60 2.58
C VAL A 143 -0.49 13.47 2.85
N VAL A 144 -0.25 13.83 4.10
CA VAL A 144 0.94 14.62 4.48
C VAL A 144 2.22 13.83 4.25
N LEU A 145 2.27 12.55 4.62
CA LEU A 145 3.44 11.70 4.42
C LEU A 145 3.78 11.57 2.92
N CYS A 146 2.76 11.41 2.06
CA CYS A 146 2.92 11.39 0.61
C CYS A 146 3.50 12.72 0.09
N ALA A 147 2.99 13.85 0.58
CA ALA A 147 3.46 15.17 0.19
C ALA A 147 4.91 15.44 0.63
N VAL A 148 5.25 15.20 1.90
CA VAL A 148 6.58 15.49 2.44
C VAL A 148 7.65 14.56 1.88
N SER A 149 7.27 13.36 1.48
CA SER A 149 8.18 12.43 0.78
C SER A 149 8.63 12.97 -0.58
N GLN A 150 7.78 13.77 -1.24
CA GLN A 150 8.11 14.45 -2.49
C GLN A 150 8.74 15.83 -2.28
N ARG A 151 8.41 16.52 -1.17
CA ARG A 151 8.87 17.88 -0.85
C ARG A 151 8.86 18.14 0.66
N GLY A 152 10.01 18.06 1.30
CA GLY A 152 10.14 18.19 2.75
C GLY A 152 9.65 19.53 3.34
N ASP A 153 9.69 20.62 2.57
CA ASP A 153 9.24 21.95 3.01
C ASP A 153 7.72 22.04 3.30
N LEU A 154 6.95 21.02 2.89
CA LEU A 154 5.51 20.95 3.14
C LEU A 154 5.16 20.53 4.58
N LEU A 155 6.14 20.13 5.40
CA LEU A 155 5.94 19.90 6.83
C LEU A 155 5.37 21.14 7.54
N GLN A 156 5.75 22.34 7.09
CA GLN A 156 5.28 23.61 7.66
C GLN A 156 3.76 23.81 7.57
N VAL A 157 3.08 23.17 6.60
CA VAL A 157 1.63 23.31 6.43
C VAL A 157 0.83 22.19 7.09
N ALA A 158 1.50 21.13 7.53
CA ALA A 158 0.91 20.03 8.27
C ALA A 158 0.37 20.51 9.63
N SER A 159 -0.56 19.75 10.20
CA SER A 159 -1.03 20.00 11.56
C SER A 159 0.11 19.84 12.59
N GLU A 160 0.01 20.53 13.71
CA GLU A 160 0.97 20.42 14.82
C GLU A 160 1.17 18.97 15.29
N ALA A 161 0.10 18.18 15.29
CA ALA A 161 0.16 16.76 15.64
C ALA A 161 1.08 15.97 14.70
N LEU A 162 1.08 16.29 13.39
CA LEU A 162 1.94 15.65 12.40
C LEU A 162 3.36 16.25 12.36
N GLN A 163 3.54 17.49 12.82
CA GLN A 163 4.86 18.06 13.08
C GLN A 163 5.56 17.39 14.28
N ALA A 164 4.80 16.72 15.14
CA ALA A 164 5.30 15.88 16.21
C ALA A 164 5.41 14.39 15.81
N ASP A 165 4.96 13.99 14.62
CA ASP A 165 5.05 12.62 14.13
C ASP A 165 6.47 12.34 13.62
N GLU A 166 7.16 11.44 14.31
CA GLU A 166 8.54 11.06 14.02
C GLU A 166 8.74 10.62 12.57
N GLU A 167 7.85 9.79 12.01
CA GLU A 167 8.03 9.26 10.66
C GLU A 167 7.79 10.35 9.60
N VAL A 168 6.82 11.23 9.83
CA VAL A 168 6.55 12.36 8.92
C VAL A 168 7.73 13.33 8.91
N VAL A 169 8.27 13.67 10.09
CA VAL A 169 9.43 14.58 10.18
C VAL A 169 10.68 13.92 9.59
N LEU A 170 10.94 12.64 9.85
CA LEU A 170 12.07 11.93 9.24
C LEU A 170 11.94 11.84 7.71
N ALA A 171 10.73 11.66 7.18
CA ALA A 171 10.50 11.69 5.74
C ALA A 171 10.83 13.06 5.12
N ALA A 172 10.44 14.14 5.80
CA ALA A 172 10.79 15.50 5.39
C ALA A 172 12.30 15.78 5.48
N LEU A 173 12.96 15.26 6.53
CA LEU A 173 14.37 15.50 6.83
C LEU A 173 15.31 15.01 5.72
N ARG A 174 14.87 14.02 4.93
CA ARG A 174 15.61 13.51 3.77
C ARG A 174 15.88 14.59 2.70
N TRP A 175 15.11 15.67 2.69
CA TRP A 175 15.24 16.76 1.72
C TRP A 175 16.19 17.85 2.19
N ASP A 176 15.98 18.34 3.41
CA ASP A 176 16.77 19.41 4.00
C ASP A 176 16.69 19.34 5.53
N ALA A 177 17.82 19.50 6.22
CA ALA A 177 17.87 19.61 7.67
C ALA A 177 17.08 20.82 8.21
N GLN A 178 16.88 21.86 7.39
CA GLN A 178 16.10 23.05 7.76
C GLN A 178 14.64 22.73 8.09
N VAL A 179 14.10 21.58 7.67
CA VAL A 179 12.73 21.19 8.03
C VAL A 179 12.55 20.93 9.52
N LEU A 180 13.63 20.68 10.28
CA LEU A 180 13.59 20.55 11.73
C LEU A 180 13.08 21.82 12.42
N ALA A 181 13.20 22.98 11.78
CA ALA A 181 12.62 24.23 12.28
C ALA A 181 11.07 24.18 12.35
N PHE A 182 10.43 23.26 11.63
CA PHE A 182 8.98 23.04 11.64
C PHE A 182 8.56 21.84 12.49
N ALA A 183 9.51 21.06 13.01
CA ALA A 183 9.21 19.93 13.89
C ALA A 183 8.79 20.44 15.28
N ALA A 184 7.93 19.67 15.95
CA ALA A 184 7.51 20.02 17.30
C ALA A 184 8.71 20.01 18.27
N PRO A 185 8.85 20.99 19.18
CA PRO A 185 9.97 21.05 20.12
C PRO A 185 10.13 19.76 20.96
N ALA A 186 9.02 19.16 21.39
CA ALA A 186 9.02 17.90 22.14
C ALA A 186 9.65 16.73 21.36
N LEU A 187 9.55 16.73 20.03
CA LEU A 187 10.19 15.72 19.19
C LEU A 187 11.69 15.98 19.06
N LEU A 188 12.11 17.25 19.00
CA LEU A 188 13.53 17.64 18.95
C LEU A 188 14.27 17.33 20.26
N GLU A 189 13.58 17.42 21.40
CA GLU A 189 14.13 17.03 22.71
C GLU A 189 14.24 15.51 22.88
N ASN A 190 13.57 14.72 22.04
CA ASN A 190 13.65 13.27 22.08
C ASN A 190 15.00 12.79 21.54
N ARG A 191 15.85 12.30 22.45
CA ARG A 191 17.18 11.78 22.13
C ARG A 191 17.16 10.66 21.08
N SER A 192 16.17 9.77 21.12
CA SER A 192 16.05 8.66 20.16
C SER A 192 15.78 9.19 18.76
N PHE A 193 14.90 10.19 18.64
CA PHE A 193 14.65 10.89 17.39
C PHE A 193 15.90 11.63 16.90
N ALA A 194 16.57 12.40 17.76
CA ALA A 194 17.77 13.16 17.39
C ALA A 194 18.89 12.25 16.84
N LEU A 195 19.10 11.07 17.46
CA LEU A 195 20.05 10.08 16.95
C LEU A 195 19.66 9.53 15.57
N ARG A 196 18.36 9.25 15.36
CA ARG A 196 17.86 8.82 14.05
C ARG A 196 17.99 9.91 12.99
N ALA A 197 17.68 11.15 13.34
CA ALA A 197 17.78 12.32 12.47
C ALA A 197 19.22 12.53 11.98
N VAL A 198 20.20 12.49 12.90
CA VAL A 198 21.63 12.57 12.56
C VAL A 198 22.09 11.37 11.72
N ALA A 199 21.63 10.16 12.04
CA ALA A 199 21.96 8.98 11.27
C ALA A 199 21.40 9.03 9.83
N SER A 200 20.21 9.60 9.64
CA SER A 200 19.63 9.81 8.31
C SER A 200 20.36 10.87 7.50
N ASP A 201 20.85 11.94 8.14
CA ASP A 201 21.65 12.98 7.48
C ASP A 201 23.04 12.45 7.08
N GLY A 202 23.67 11.64 7.94
CA GLY A 202 24.94 10.95 7.62
C GLY A 202 24.85 10.03 6.39
N ARG A 203 23.77 9.25 6.27
CA ARG A 203 23.51 8.43 5.06
C ARG A 203 23.18 9.28 3.82
N SER A 204 22.55 10.44 4.02
CA SER A 204 22.30 11.40 2.94
C SER A 204 23.61 11.95 2.37
N LEU A 205 24.59 12.27 3.22
CA LEU A 205 25.92 12.73 2.80
C LEU A 205 26.73 11.64 2.07
N GLU A 206 26.67 10.39 2.50
CA GLU A 206 27.34 9.27 1.80
C GLU A 206 26.75 9.02 0.41
N SER A 207 25.42 9.03 0.27
CA SER A 207 24.76 8.86 -1.04
C SER A 207 25.00 10.04 -2.00
N ARG A 208 25.11 11.27 -1.47
CA ARG A 208 25.42 12.49 -2.24
C ARG A 208 26.89 12.56 -2.69
N SER A 209 27.77 11.88 -1.98
CA SER A 209 29.19 11.71 -2.35
C SER A 209 29.37 10.74 -3.51
N LEU A 210 28.49 9.72 -3.64
CA LEU A 210 28.52 8.73 -4.73
C LEU A 210 27.95 9.28 -6.06
N GLN A 211 27.02 10.25 -6.03
CA GLN A 211 26.49 10.87 -7.25
C GLN A 211 27.41 11.94 -7.88
N LYS A 212 28.37 12.50 -7.13
CA LYS A 212 29.31 13.49 -7.66
C LYS A 212 30.54 12.90 -8.37
N GLY A 213 30.64 11.58 -8.47
CA GLY A 213 31.74 10.87 -9.14
C GLY A 213 31.40 10.33 -10.54
N ALA A 214 30.21 10.60 -11.08
CA ALA A 214 29.80 10.15 -12.41
C ALA A 214 29.49 11.35 -13.31
N PHE A 215 30.54 12.01 -13.80
CA PHE A 215 30.52 12.87 -14.99
C PHE A 215 31.74 12.53 -15.83
#